data_AF-A0A0S8EZ73-F1
#
_entry.id   AF-A0A0S8EZ73-F1
#
_cell.length_a   1.000
_cell.length_b   1.000
_cell.length_c   1.000
_cell.angle_alpha   90.00
_cell.angle_beta   90.00
_cell.angle_gamma   90.00
#
_symmetry.space_group_name_H-M   'P 1'
#
loop_
_entity.id
_entity.type
_entity.pdbx_description
1 polymer ?
#
loop_
_entity_poly.entity_id
_entity_poly.type
_entity_poly.pdbx_seq_one_letter_code
_entity_poly.pdbx_strand_id
1 'polypeptide(L)'
;MSRRSSTYFANPEARAFLQRRVAAFGLISAILGGTALAFRVLIGLAFGFLREELTDPGFLIHAAAILPMIGIWLVARRGNYSVTAIHAIENTGIFLTGIGYIAMGLEIRAEVGADTITAFILAMVLFARSVFVPSSARRTTVLGILIGIPLVAAMYWHYLQVDLGIWRRFGYEAPSKERVAATQAVITLMWWTLTVGLSALASRVIHRLREEVRDIQSLGQYILERKLGEGAMGVVYQAKH
;
A
#
# COMPACT_ATOMS: atom_id res chain seq x y z
N MET A 1 -25.66 -12.78 4.60
CA MET A 1 -25.60 -11.33 4.90
C MET A 1 -24.77 -10.62 3.84
N SER A 2 -25.38 -9.81 2.96
CA SER A 2 -24.75 -8.67 2.23
C SER A 2 -25.59 -8.27 0.99
N ARG A 3 -26.51 -7.32 1.15
CA ARG A 3 -27.19 -6.61 0.05
C ARG A 3 -27.39 -5.11 0.32
N ARG A 4 -26.57 -4.50 1.20
CA ARG A 4 -26.63 -3.05 1.51
C ARG A 4 -25.54 -2.19 0.84
N SER A 5 -24.58 -2.80 0.12
CA SER A 5 -23.50 -2.06 -0.57
C SER A 5 -23.94 -1.33 -1.85
N SER A 6 -25.10 -1.67 -2.43
CA SER A 6 -25.46 -1.27 -3.79
C SER A 6 -25.92 0.19 -3.92
N THR A 7 -26.60 0.74 -2.90
CA THR A 7 -27.25 2.05 -3.01
C THR A 7 -26.40 3.22 -2.48
N TYR A 8 -25.42 2.96 -1.60
CA TYR A 8 -24.62 4.04 -1.00
C TYR A 8 -23.84 4.85 -2.03
N PHE A 9 -23.24 4.17 -3.02
CA PHE A 9 -22.48 4.83 -4.08
C PHE A 9 -23.31 5.29 -5.28
N ALA A 10 -24.64 5.11 -5.23
CA ALA A 10 -25.54 5.84 -6.11
C ALA A 10 -25.54 7.34 -5.78
N ASN A 11 -25.19 7.72 -4.53
CA ASN A 11 -24.97 9.10 -4.13
C ASN A 11 -23.69 9.67 -4.79
N PRO A 12 -23.79 10.73 -5.62
CA PRO A 12 -22.64 11.36 -6.25
C PRO A 12 -21.56 11.87 -5.27
N GLU A 13 -21.96 12.33 -4.08
CA GLU A 13 -21.03 12.85 -3.07
C GLU A 13 -20.18 11.74 -2.45
N ALA A 14 -20.80 10.59 -2.15
CA ALA A 14 -20.09 9.42 -1.62
C ALA A 14 -19.05 8.90 -2.62
N ARG A 15 -19.40 8.90 -3.91
CA ARG A 15 -18.49 8.53 -5.00
C ARG A 15 -17.35 9.53 -5.17
N ALA A 16 -17.65 10.83 -5.16
CA ALA A 16 -16.63 11.88 -5.23
C ALA A 16 -15.69 11.83 -4.02
N PHE A 17 -16.19 11.50 -2.82
CA PHE A 17 -15.37 11.29 -1.64
C PHE A 17 -14.41 10.12 -1.81
N LEU A 18 -14.88 8.94 -2.25
CA LEU A 18 -14.02 7.79 -2.52
C LEU A 18 -12.94 8.13 -3.55
N GLN A 19 -13.31 8.79 -4.65
CA GLN A 19 -12.39 9.19 -5.71
C GLN A 19 -11.28 10.12 -5.19
N ARG A 20 -11.63 11.12 -4.37
CA ARG A 20 -10.65 12.02 -3.72
C ARG A 20 -9.68 11.25 -2.81
N ARG A 21 -10.17 10.25 -2.07
CA ARG A 21 -9.33 9.41 -1.21
C ARG A 21 -8.35 8.56 -2.01
N VAL A 22 -8.79 7.99 -3.13
CA VAL A 22 -7.92 7.25 -4.06
C VAL A 22 -6.87 8.16 -4.70
N ALA A 23 -7.25 9.39 -5.09
CA ALA A 23 -6.30 10.37 -5.62
C ALA A 23 -5.23 10.74 -4.58
N ALA A 24 -5.63 11.01 -3.34
CA ALA A 24 -4.70 11.31 -2.24
C ALA A 24 -3.79 10.12 -1.93
N PHE A 25 -4.33 8.90 -1.93
CA PHE A 25 -3.54 7.68 -1.77
C PHE A 25 -2.45 7.54 -2.85
N GLY A 26 -2.78 7.77 -4.13
CA GLY A 26 -1.81 7.74 -5.22
C GLY A 26 -0.67 8.75 -5.01
N LEU A 27 -1.01 9.99 -4.64
CA LEU A 27 0.00 11.04 -4.38
C LEU A 27 0.90 10.68 -3.19
N ILE A 28 0.32 10.25 -2.07
CA ILE A 28 1.07 9.92 -0.86
C ILE A 28 1.99 8.72 -1.11
N SER A 29 1.51 7.69 -1.81
CA SER A 29 2.33 6.54 -2.16
C SER A 29 3.46 6.91 -3.12
N ALA A 30 3.22 7.83 -4.06
CA ALA A 30 4.26 8.36 -4.92
C ALA A 30 5.31 9.17 -4.15
N ILE A 31 4.90 9.96 -3.14
CA ILE A 31 5.82 10.68 -2.25
C ILE A 31 6.65 9.71 -1.41
N LEU A 32 6.04 8.65 -0.86
CA LEU A 32 6.77 7.62 -0.11
C LEU A 32 7.84 6.94 -0.96
N GLY A 33 7.47 6.49 -2.18
CA GLY A 33 8.44 5.93 -3.14
C GLY A 33 9.51 6.94 -3.56
N GLY A 34 9.10 8.17 -3.87
CA GLY A 34 10.00 9.26 -4.25
C GLY A 34 10.98 9.62 -3.13
N THR A 35 10.57 9.51 -1.86
CA THR A 35 11.44 9.71 -0.70
C THR A 35 12.52 8.63 -0.65
N ALA A 36 12.14 7.35 -0.82
CA ALA A 36 13.10 6.25 -0.87
C ALA A 36 14.07 6.39 -2.06
N LEU A 37 13.59 6.82 -3.23
CA LEU A 37 14.43 7.10 -4.39
C LEU A 37 15.38 8.29 -4.14
N ALA A 38 14.90 9.35 -3.49
CA ALA A 38 15.74 10.50 -3.13
C ALA A 38 16.85 10.10 -2.14
N PHE A 39 16.58 9.21 -1.19
CA PHE A 39 17.61 8.67 -0.31
C PHE A 39 18.70 7.92 -1.07
N ARG A 40 18.35 7.17 -2.14
CA ARG A 40 19.36 6.52 -3.01
C ARG A 40 20.27 7.57 -3.67
N VAL A 41 19.71 8.66 -4.20
CA VAL A 41 20.48 9.78 -4.76
C VAL A 41 21.40 10.41 -3.72
N LEU A 42 20.88 10.68 -2.51
CA LEU A 42 21.67 11.28 -1.43
C LEU A 42 22.83 10.40 -0.98
N ILE A 43 22.60 9.08 -0.88
CA ILE A 43 23.65 8.11 -0.57
C ILE A 43 24.70 8.08 -1.68
N GLY A 44 24.29 7.96 -2.95
CA GLY A 44 25.22 7.97 -4.07
C GLY A 44 26.06 9.25 -4.14
N LEU A 45 25.46 10.40 -3.83
CA LEU A 45 26.17 11.68 -3.73
C LEU A 45 27.16 11.68 -2.54
N ALA A 46 26.72 11.29 -1.35
CA ALA A 46 27.52 11.33 -0.13
C ALA A 46 28.75 10.42 -0.17
N PHE A 47 28.65 9.29 -0.86
CA PHE A 47 29.71 8.29 -0.95
C PHE A 47 30.43 8.27 -2.31
N GLY A 48 30.13 9.21 -3.21
CA GLY A 48 30.89 9.44 -4.44
C GLY A 48 30.64 8.44 -5.58
N PHE A 49 29.50 7.76 -5.59
CA PHE A 49 29.10 6.81 -6.66
C PHE A 49 27.76 7.18 -7.32
N LEU A 50 27.41 8.47 -7.31
CA LEU A 50 26.13 8.96 -7.83
C LEU A 50 25.89 8.57 -9.29
N ARG A 51 26.93 8.61 -10.13
CA ARG A 51 26.79 8.31 -11.56
C ARG A 51 26.41 6.85 -11.76
N GLU A 52 27.11 5.95 -11.07
CA GLU A 52 26.86 4.52 -11.07
C GLU A 52 25.44 4.24 -10.58
N GLU A 53 25.04 4.86 -9.47
CA GLU A 53 23.69 4.74 -8.89
C GLU A 53 22.59 5.17 -9.87
N LEU A 54 22.75 6.29 -10.59
CA LEU A 54 21.73 6.77 -11.53
C LEU A 54 21.61 5.91 -12.80
N THR A 55 22.66 5.15 -13.14
CA THR A 55 22.67 4.22 -14.26
C THR A 55 22.34 2.78 -13.87
N ASP A 56 22.23 2.51 -12.57
CA ASP A 56 21.84 1.21 -12.03
C ASP A 56 20.42 0.82 -12.52
N PRO A 57 20.23 -0.39 -13.09
CA PRO A 57 18.91 -0.85 -13.50
C PRO A 57 17.89 -0.81 -12.36
N GLY A 58 18.30 -1.17 -11.13
CA GLY A 58 17.44 -1.11 -9.95
C GLY A 58 16.96 0.30 -9.63
N PHE A 59 17.79 1.32 -9.83
CA PHE A 59 17.40 2.73 -9.66
C PHE A 59 16.33 3.14 -10.69
N LEU A 60 16.54 2.81 -11.96
CA LEU A 60 15.59 3.14 -13.03
C LEU A 60 14.26 2.41 -12.85
N ILE A 61 14.29 1.14 -12.45
CA ILE A 61 13.09 0.35 -12.16
C ILE A 61 12.36 0.93 -10.94
N HIS A 62 13.07 1.37 -9.90
CA HIS A 62 12.45 2.09 -8.77
C HIS A 62 11.72 3.34 -9.25
N ALA A 63 12.40 4.20 -10.03
CA ALA A 63 11.78 5.41 -10.57
C ALA A 63 10.53 5.09 -11.41
N ALA A 64 10.59 4.05 -12.25
CA ALA A 64 9.46 3.58 -13.04
C ALA A 64 8.31 3.03 -12.17
N ALA A 65 8.61 2.33 -11.07
CA ALA A 65 7.62 1.78 -10.15
C ALA A 65 6.77 2.84 -9.44
N ILE A 66 7.23 4.09 -9.38
CA ILE A 66 6.48 5.22 -8.81
C ILE A 66 5.43 5.76 -9.80
N LEU A 67 5.66 5.61 -11.11
CA LEU A 67 4.80 6.18 -12.15
C LEU A 67 3.32 5.73 -12.08
N PRO A 68 2.99 4.45 -11.80
CA PRO A 68 1.58 4.05 -11.65
C PRO A 68 0.88 4.75 -10.49
N MET A 69 1.57 5.08 -9.39
CA MET A 69 1.00 5.85 -8.27
C MET A 69 0.74 7.32 -8.65
N ILE A 70 1.65 7.93 -9.41
CA ILE A 70 1.43 9.25 -10.02
C ILE A 70 0.24 9.19 -10.99
N GLY A 71 0.14 8.13 -11.78
CA GLY A 71 -0.98 7.87 -12.69
C GLY A 71 -2.32 7.81 -11.95
N ILE A 72 -2.40 7.06 -10.85
CA ILE A 72 -3.61 7.04 -9.99
C ILE A 72 -3.99 8.46 -9.58
N TRP A 73 -3.03 9.26 -9.07
CA TRP A 73 -3.31 10.62 -8.65
C TRP A 73 -3.80 11.50 -9.81
N LEU A 74 -3.10 11.50 -10.94
CA LEU A 74 -3.45 12.32 -12.11
C LEU A 74 -4.82 11.99 -12.68
N VAL A 75 -5.15 10.70 -12.76
CA VAL A 75 -6.44 10.23 -13.26
C VAL A 75 -7.54 10.52 -12.22
N ALA A 76 -7.38 10.04 -10.99
CA ALA A 76 -8.44 10.14 -9.98
C ALA A 76 -8.67 11.56 -9.45
N ARG A 77 -7.72 12.50 -9.58
CA ARG A 77 -7.93 13.90 -9.17
C ARG A 77 -8.85 14.69 -10.11
N ARG A 78 -9.23 14.12 -11.26
CA ARG A 78 -10.08 14.75 -12.28
C ARG A 78 -11.29 13.88 -12.59
N GLY A 79 -12.29 14.46 -13.25
CA GLY A 79 -13.45 13.72 -13.77
C GLY A 79 -14.42 13.18 -12.72
N ASN A 80 -15.47 12.50 -13.19
CA ASN A 80 -16.51 11.87 -12.39
C ASN A 80 -16.61 10.39 -12.74
N TYR A 81 -15.83 9.55 -12.07
CA TYR A 81 -15.75 8.13 -12.38
C TYR A 81 -16.80 7.30 -11.64
N SER A 82 -17.20 6.18 -12.22
CA SER A 82 -17.99 5.16 -11.52
C SER A 82 -17.15 4.48 -10.43
N VAL A 83 -17.79 3.89 -9.42
CA VAL A 83 -17.05 3.18 -8.35
C VAL A 83 -16.23 2.01 -8.89
N THR A 84 -16.75 1.30 -9.89
CA THR A 84 -16.02 0.23 -10.56
C THR A 84 -14.74 0.76 -11.21
N ALA A 85 -14.82 1.90 -11.90
CA ALA A 85 -13.65 2.53 -12.51
C ALA A 85 -12.65 3.00 -11.44
N ILE A 86 -13.12 3.59 -10.32
CA ILE A 86 -12.25 4.01 -9.21
C ILE A 86 -11.48 2.82 -8.63
N HIS A 87 -12.17 1.69 -8.38
CA HIS A 87 -11.53 0.47 -7.90
C HIS A 87 -10.57 -0.13 -8.92
N ALA A 88 -10.90 -0.09 -10.21
CA ALA A 88 -10.01 -0.56 -11.27
C ALA A 88 -8.73 0.27 -11.33
N ILE A 89 -8.83 1.61 -11.33
CA ILE A 89 -7.69 2.53 -11.30
C ILE A 89 -6.79 2.23 -10.10
N GLU A 90 -7.37 2.15 -8.90
CA GLU A 90 -6.64 1.84 -7.67
C GLU A 90 -5.93 0.49 -7.76
N ASN A 91 -6.66 -0.59 -8.08
CA ASN A 91 -6.10 -1.94 -8.13
C ASN A 91 -4.98 -2.04 -9.17
N THR A 92 -5.22 -1.55 -10.39
CA THR A 92 -4.23 -1.60 -11.48
C THR A 92 -2.96 -0.86 -11.09
N GLY A 93 -3.07 0.36 -10.55
CA GLY A 93 -1.87 1.10 -10.15
C GLY A 93 -1.11 0.41 -9.01
N ILE A 94 -1.80 -0.19 -8.03
CA ILE A 94 -1.16 -0.97 -6.96
C ILE A 94 -0.44 -2.20 -7.53
N PHE A 95 -1.07 -2.95 -8.43
CA PHE A 95 -0.44 -4.13 -9.03
C PHE A 95 0.79 -3.75 -9.86
N LEU A 96 0.70 -2.72 -10.71
CA LEU A 96 1.83 -2.27 -11.52
C LEU A 96 2.99 -1.75 -10.65
N THR A 97 2.67 -1.00 -9.58
CA THR A 97 3.67 -0.55 -8.60
C THR A 97 4.29 -1.74 -7.86
N GLY A 98 3.47 -2.73 -7.51
CA GLY A 98 3.92 -3.95 -6.86
C GLY A 98 4.90 -4.74 -7.71
N ILE A 99 4.58 -4.93 -8.99
CA ILE A 99 5.48 -5.56 -9.97
C ILE A 99 6.78 -4.76 -10.09
N GLY A 100 6.70 -3.44 -10.20
CA GLY A 100 7.88 -2.57 -10.29
C GLY A 100 8.79 -2.68 -9.07
N TYR A 101 8.24 -2.65 -7.85
CA TYR A 101 9.04 -2.80 -6.64
C TYR A 101 9.62 -4.22 -6.47
N ILE A 102 8.88 -5.26 -6.86
CA ILE A 102 9.41 -6.64 -6.86
C ILE A 102 10.56 -6.75 -7.86
N ALA A 103 10.40 -6.22 -9.08
CA ALA A 103 11.46 -6.20 -10.09
C ALA A 103 12.70 -5.43 -9.60
N MET A 104 12.51 -4.28 -8.96
CA MET A 104 13.61 -3.54 -8.32
C MET A 104 14.29 -4.37 -7.22
N GLY A 105 13.52 -5.11 -6.43
CA GLY A 105 14.04 -6.03 -5.42
C GLY A 105 14.94 -7.12 -5.99
N LEU A 106 14.66 -7.60 -7.20
CA LEU A 106 15.48 -8.61 -7.89
C LEU A 106 16.84 -8.04 -8.36
N GLU A 107 16.97 -6.73 -8.51
CA GLU A 107 18.25 -6.08 -8.80
C GLU A 107 19.08 -5.82 -7.52
N ILE A 108 18.46 -5.85 -6.35
CA ILE A 108 19.18 -5.75 -5.08
C ILE A 108 19.85 -7.09 -4.79
N ARG A 109 21.14 -7.07 -4.45
CA ARG A 109 21.84 -8.29 -4.02
C ARG A 109 21.12 -8.99 -2.88
N ALA A 110 20.86 -10.29 -3.03
CA ALA A 110 20.15 -11.09 -2.03
C ALA A 110 20.84 -11.02 -0.65
N GLU A 111 22.18 -10.93 -0.61
CA GLU A 111 22.94 -10.91 0.64
C GLU A 111 22.75 -9.66 1.49
N VAL A 112 22.20 -8.57 0.92
CA VAL A 112 21.96 -7.32 1.66
C VAL A 112 20.49 -7.11 2.04
N GLY A 113 19.67 -8.17 1.99
CA GLY A 113 18.28 -8.13 2.46
C GLY A 113 17.30 -7.59 1.42
N ALA A 114 17.45 -8.02 0.16
CA ALA A 114 16.59 -7.63 -0.96
C ALA A 114 15.09 -7.82 -0.66
N ASP A 115 14.72 -8.94 -0.03
CA ASP A 115 13.35 -9.26 0.39
C ASP A 115 12.82 -8.29 1.44
N THR A 116 13.64 -7.95 2.43
CA THR A 116 13.26 -7.03 3.50
C THR A 116 12.98 -5.64 2.95
N ILE A 117 13.88 -5.12 2.11
CA ILE A 117 13.73 -3.80 1.47
C ILE A 117 12.45 -3.77 0.61
N THR A 118 12.26 -4.81 -0.21
CA THR A 118 11.10 -4.94 -1.11
C THR A 118 9.79 -5.07 -0.33
N ALA A 119 9.75 -5.94 0.68
CA ALA A 119 8.57 -6.12 1.53
C ALA A 119 8.23 -4.82 2.28
N PHE A 120 9.23 -4.07 2.75
CA PHE A 120 9.01 -2.84 3.48
C PHE A 120 8.36 -1.75 2.62
N ILE A 121 8.85 -1.51 1.40
CA ILE A 121 8.25 -0.50 0.51
C ILE A 121 6.83 -0.90 0.08
N LEU A 122 6.58 -2.18 -0.16
CA LEU A 122 5.23 -2.70 -0.44
C LEU A 122 4.31 -2.58 0.78
N ALA A 123 4.83 -2.81 1.98
CA ALA A 123 4.10 -2.63 3.23
C ALA A 123 3.66 -1.17 3.40
N MET A 124 4.53 -0.21 3.10
CA MET A 124 4.20 1.22 3.16
C MET A 124 3.04 1.57 2.21
N VAL A 125 3.00 1.01 1.00
CA VAL A 125 1.87 1.19 0.07
C VAL A 125 0.58 0.60 0.65
N LEU A 126 0.63 -0.61 1.20
CA LEU A 126 -0.56 -1.26 1.78
C LEU A 126 -1.07 -0.52 3.02
N PHE A 127 -0.16 -0.01 3.87
CA PHE A 127 -0.51 0.82 5.02
C PHE A 127 -1.11 2.15 4.58
N ALA A 128 -0.47 2.87 3.65
CA ALA A 128 -1.03 4.10 3.09
C ALA A 128 -2.45 3.88 2.56
N ARG A 129 -2.68 2.78 1.83
CA ARG A 129 -4.02 2.42 1.36
C ARG A 129 -5.00 2.23 2.51
N SER A 130 -4.63 1.47 3.55
CA SER A 130 -5.52 1.18 4.68
C SER A 130 -5.95 2.44 5.45
N VAL A 131 -5.08 3.46 5.49
CA VAL A 131 -5.36 4.75 6.13
C VAL A 131 -6.22 5.65 5.25
N PHE A 132 -5.81 5.82 3.99
CA PHE A 132 -6.41 6.83 3.13
C PHE A 132 -7.65 6.34 2.39
N VAL A 133 -7.67 5.08 1.92
CA VAL A 133 -8.76 4.54 1.11
C VAL A 133 -9.71 3.72 1.99
N PRO A 134 -10.97 4.17 2.19
CA PRO A 134 -11.96 3.37 2.89
C PRO A 134 -12.14 2.02 2.19
N SER A 135 -11.84 0.93 2.88
CA SER A 135 -12.06 -0.41 2.36
C SER A 135 -12.29 -1.42 3.50
N SER A 136 -12.95 -2.53 3.17
CA SER A 136 -13.15 -3.60 4.14
C SER A 136 -11.85 -4.38 4.38
N ALA A 137 -11.71 -4.94 5.58
CA ALA A 137 -10.59 -5.81 5.93
C ALA A 137 -10.38 -6.93 4.89
N ARG A 138 -11.48 -7.54 4.42
CA ARG A 138 -11.45 -8.59 3.39
C ARG A 138 -10.78 -8.11 2.11
N ARG A 139 -11.10 -6.91 1.61
CA ARG A 139 -10.50 -6.37 0.38
C ARG A 139 -9.00 -6.14 0.57
N THR A 140 -8.59 -5.61 1.72
CA THR A 140 -7.18 -5.42 2.06
C THR A 140 -6.44 -6.75 2.17
N THR A 141 -7.03 -7.77 2.80
CA THR A 141 -6.45 -9.12 2.88
C THR A 141 -6.26 -9.75 1.50
N VAL A 142 -7.29 -9.72 0.64
CA VAL A 142 -7.20 -10.28 -0.71
C VAL A 142 -6.10 -9.59 -1.52
N LEU A 143 -6.06 -8.26 -1.50
CA LEU A 143 -5.02 -7.50 -2.20
C LEU A 143 -3.62 -7.83 -1.66
N GLY A 144 -3.48 -7.91 -0.33
CA GLY A 144 -2.23 -8.29 0.32
C GLY A 144 -1.75 -9.70 -0.09
N ILE A 145 -2.65 -10.68 -0.17
CA ILE A 145 -2.32 -12.03 -0.64
C ILE A 145 -1.89 -12.02 -2.11
N LEU A 146 -2.62 -11.29 -2.98
CA LEU A 146 -2.31 -11.22 -4.41
C LEU A 146 -0.96 -10.56 -4.70
N ILE A 147 -0.50 -9.65 -3.83
CA ILE A 147 0.86 -9.07 -3.90
C ILE A 147 1.89 -9.99 -3.23
N GLY A 148 1.50 -10.66 -2.15
CA GLY A 148 2.37 -11.54 -1.38
C GLY A 148 2.84 -12.77 -2.14
N ILE A 149 1.97 -13.38 -2.95
CA ILE A 149 2.31 -14.54 -3.77
C ILE A 149 3.49 -14.24 -4.70
N PRO A 150 3.43 -13.23 -5.60
CA PRO A 150 4.55 -12.91 -6.47
C PRO A 150 5.77 -12.40 -5.71
N LEU A 151 5.60 -11.68 -4.59
CA LEU A 151 6.72 -11.26 -3.73
C LEU A 151 7.50 -12.46 -3.21
N VAL A 152 6.83 -13.41 -2.54
CA VAL A 152 7.48 -14.59 -1.95
C VAL A 152 8.10 -15.47 -3.04
N ALA A 153 7.39 -15.67 -4.16
CA ALA A 153 7.90 -16.47 -5.28
C ALA A 153 9.14 -15.83 -5.92
N ALA A 154 9.12 -14.53 -6.17
CA ALA A 154 10.25 -13.80 -6.74
C ALA A 154 11.45 -13.81 -5.80
N MET A 155 11.25 -13.58 -4.50
CA MET A 155 12.34 -13.61 -3.54
C MET A 155 12.91 -15.01 -3.36
N TYR A 156 12.08 -16.06 -3.33
CA TYR A 156 12.56 -17.45 -3.34
C TYR A 156 13.48 -17.70 -4.55
N TRP A 157 13.02 -17.35 -5.75
CA TRP A 157 13.80 -17.49 -6.97
C TRP A 157 15.12 -16.71 -6.90
N HIS A 158 15.08 -15.50 -6.36
CA HIS A 158 16.26 -14.65 -6.19
C HIS A 158 17.30 -15.28 -5.27
N TYR A 159 16.87 -15.81 -4.12
CA TYR A 159 17.75 -16.48 -3.17
C TYR A 159 18.30 -17.81 -3.68
N LEU A 160 17.73 -18.42 -4.73
CA LEU A 160 18.37 -19.55 -5.42
C LEU A 160 19.65 -19.14 -6.17
N GLN A 161 19.89 -17.84 -6.37
CA GLN A 161 21.10 -17.32 -7.01
C GLN A 161 22.14 -16.78 -6.01
N VAL A 162 21.87 -16.90 -4.71
CA VAL A 162 22.74 -16.35 -3.65
C VAL A 162 24.16 -16.93 -3.66
N ASP A 163 25.15 -16.09 -3.35
CA ASP A 163 26.52 -16.54 -3.09
C ASP A 163 26.64 -17.04 -1.64
N LEU A 164 26.74 -18.37 -1.48
CA LEU A 164 26.87 -19.00 -0.16
C LEU A 164 28.17 -18.62 0.56
N GLY A 165 29.24 -18.28 -0.17
CA GLY A 165 30.50 -17.83 0.41
C GLY A 165 30.31 -16.48 1.11
N ILE A 166 29.64 -15.54 0.45
CA ILE A 166 29.31 -14.24 1.04
C ILE A 166 28.33 -14.42 2.21
N TRP A 167 27.29 -15.23 2.02
CA TRP A 167 26.30 -15.50 3.06
C TRP A 167 26.93 -16.06 4.35
N ARG A 168 27.85 -17.03 4.22
CA ARG A 168 28.58 -17.61 5.37
C ARG A 168 29.51 -16.60 6.04
N ARG A 169 30.08 -15.63 5.32
CA ARG A 169 30.90 -14.57 5.91
C ARG A 169 30.12 -13.67 6.88
N PHE A 170 28.80 -13.57 6.70
CA PHE A 170 27.91 -12.91 7.65
C PHE A 170 27.56 -13.77 8.88
N GLY A 171 28.12 -14.98 9.00
CA GLY A 171 27.91 -15.87 10.14
C GLY A 171 26.66 -16.73 10.08
N TYR A 172 25.95 -16.74 8.94
CA TYR A 172 24.75 -17.55 8.76
C TYR A 172 25.08 -18.96 8.28
N GLU A 173 24.38 -19.95 8.83
CA GLU A 173 24.40 -21.31 8.27
C GLU A 173 23.79 -21.31 6.87
N ALA A 174 24.56 -21.81 5.89
CA ALA A 174 24.12 -21.93 4.50
C ALA A 174 24.53 -23.30 3.94
N PRO A 175 23.76 -24.36 4.28
CA PRO A 175 24.05 -25.72 3.81
C PRO A 175 23.89 -25.86 2.29
N SER A 176 22.87 -25.22 1.71
CA SER A 176 22.61 -25.18 0.28
C SER A 176 21.81 -23.92 -0.11
N LYS A 177 21.78 -23.58 -1.40
CA LYS A 177 21.01 -22.43 -1.92
C LYS A 177 19.51 -22.62 -1.72
N GLU A 178 19.02 -23.84 -1.91
CA GLU A 178 17.61 -24.20 -1.74
C GLU A 178 17.17 -24.02 -0.29
N ARG A 179 18.04 -24.38 0.68
CA ARG A 179 17.73 -24.21 2.10
C ARG A 179 17.72 -22.72 2.49
N VAL A 180 18.68 -21.93 2.00
CA VAL A 180 18.68 -20.47 2.21
C VAL A 180 17.42 -19.85 1.61
N ALA A 181 17.11 -20.16 0.35
CA ALA A 181 15.92 -19.66 -0.33
C ALA A 181 14.62 -20.04 0.38
N ALA A 182 14.49 -21.30 0.82
CA ALA A 182 13.32 -21.76 1.56
C ALA A 182 13.18 -21.03 2.90
N THR A 183 14.28 -20.89 3.66
CA THR A 183 14.26 -20.15 4.93
C THR A 183 13.88 -18.70 4.72
N GLN A 184 14.43 -18.01 3.71
CA GLN A 184 14.08 -16.62 3.44
C GLN A 184 12.66 -16.45 2.91
N ALA A 185 12.15 -17.38 2.10
CA ALA A 185 10.76 -17.36 1.68
C ALA A 185 9.80 -17.52 2.87
N VAL A 186 10.11 -18.37 3.85
CA VAL A 186 9.33 -18.51 5.09
C VAL A 186 9.38 -17.24 5.93
N ILE A 187 10.56 -16.61 6.06
CA ILE A 187 10.72 -15.34 6.78
C ILE A 187 9.93 -14.22 6.09
N THR A 188 10.05 -14.09 4.77
CA THR A 188 9.29 -13.14 3.95
C THR A 188 7.79 -13.36 4.13
N LEU A 189 7.33 -14.61 4.04
CA LEU A 189 5.92 -14.96 4.21
C LEU A 189 5.40 -14.62 5.60
N MET A 190 6.20 -14.88 6.65
CA MET A 190 5.86 -14.53 8.03
C MET A 190 5.66 -13.01 8.17
N TRP A 191 6.66 -12.20 7.79
CA TRP A 191 6.58 -10.74 7.88
C TRP A 191 5.49 -10.14 6.99
N TRP A 192 5.29 -10.70 5.81
CA TRP A 192 4.22 -10.26 4.92
C TRP A 192 2.84 -10.59 5.48
N THR A 193 2.67 -11.75 6.12
CA THR A 193 1.42 -12.12 6.80
C THR A 193 1.09 -11.14 7.92
N LEU A 194 2.08 -10.75 8.73
CA LEU A 194 1.90 -9.73 9.77
C LEU A 194 1.53 -8.37 9.16
N THR A 195 2.18 -7.98 8.06
CA THR A 195 1.89 -6.73 7.33
C THR A 195 0.45 -6.70 6.82
N VAL A 196 -0.01 -7.78 6.18
CA VAL A 196 -1.38 -7.91 5.67
C VAL A 196 -2.38 -7.92 6.83
N GLY A 197 -2.07 -8.64 7.91
CA GLY A 197 -2.90 -8.70 9.12
C GLY A 197 -3.10 -7.32 9.75
N LEU A 198 -2.00 -6.57 9.97
CA LEU A 198 -2.06 -5.23 10.55
C LEU A 198 -2.75 -4.23 9.62
N SER A 199 -2.49 -4.28 8.31
CA SER A 199 -3.17 -3.44 7.32
C SER A 199 -4.68 -3.72 7.26
N ALA A 200 -5.08 -4.99 7.35
CA ALA A 200 -6.48 -5.39 7.39
C ALA A 200 -7.16 -4.95 8.69
N LEU A 201 -6.46 -5.03 9.83
CA LEU A 201 -6.95 -4.51 11.11
C LEU A 201 -7.12 -2.99 11.07
N ALA A 202 -6.12 -2.24 10.58
CA ALA A 202 -6.20 -0.80 10.39
C ALA A 202 -7.40 -0.42 9.49
N SER A 203 -7.56 -1.13 8.38
CA SER A 203 -8.72 -0.96 7.48
C SER A 203 -10.04 -1.21 8.22
N ARG A 204 -10.12 -2.27 9.05
CA ARG A 204 -11.32 -2.61 9.83
C ARG A 204 -11.68 -1.52 10.84
N VAL A 205 -10.70 -1.06 11.61
CA VAL A 205 -10.89 -0.04 12.65
C VAL A 205 -11.36 1.26 12.01
N ILE A 206 -10.65 1.75 10.98
CA ILE A 206 -10.99 2.99 10.31
C ILE A 206 -12.35 2.90 9.60
N HIS A 207 -12.65 1.77 8.96
CA HIS A 207 -13.94 1.55 8.32
C HIS A 207 -15.08 1.58 9.35
N ARG A 208 -14.93 0.86 10.46
CA ARG A 208 -15.93 0.77 11.52
C ARG A 208 -16.17 2.13 12.19
N LEU A 209 -15.12 2.87 12.51
CA LEU A 209 -15.25 4.22 13.08
C LEU A 209 -16.03 5.16 12.15
N ARG A 210 -15.83 5.05 10.83
CA ARG A 210 -16.59 5.84 9.85
C ARG A 210 -18.06 5.42 9.77
N GLU A 211 -18.34 4.12 9.91
CA GLU A 211 -19.72 3.63 9.99
C GLU A 211 -20.41 4.13 11.27
N GLU A 212 -19.76 4.03 12.42
CA GLU A 212 -20.30 4.50 13.70
C GLU A 212 -20.57 6.01 13.71
N VAL A 213 -19.65 6.82 13.18
CA VAL A 213 -19.86 8.27 13.04
C VAL A 213 -21.05 8.58 12.13
N ARG A 214 -21.21 7.85 11.01
CA ARG A 214 -22.35 8.02 10.12
C ARG A 214 -23.67 7.65 10.81
N ASP A 215 -23.67 6.57 11.57
CA ASP A 215 -24.87 6.11 12.26
C ASP A 215 -25.29 7.10 13.37
N ILE A 216 -24.33 7.76 14.04
CA ILE A 216 -24.59 8.86 14.99
C ILE A 216 -25.17 10.10 14.28
N GLN A 217 -24.82 10.34 13.02
CA GLN A 217 -25.42 11.41 12.21
C GLN A 217 -26.87 11.14 11.78
N SER A 218 -27.38 9.92 12.01
CA SER A 218 -28.78 9.53 11.76
C SER A 218 -29.47 9.08 13.06
N LEU A 219 -30.09 10.02 13.78
CA LEU A 219 -30.81 9.77 15.04
C LEU A 219 -32.30 9.48 14.78
N GLY A 220 -32.65 8.20 14.65
CA GLY A 220 -34.05 7.79 14.45
C GLY A 220 -34.60 8.26 13.10
N GLN A 221 -35.60 9.14 13.12
CA GLN A 221 -36.16 9.78 11.92
C GLN A 221 -35.37 11.02 11.47
N TYR A 222 -34.38 11.47 12.25
CA TYR A 222 -33.70 12.73 12.01
C TYR A 222 -32.28 12.51 11.46
N ILE A 223 -31.98 13.17 10.33
CA ILE A 223 -30.62 13.29 9.80
C ILE A 223 -30.03 14.60 10.31
N LEU A 224 -28.91 14.53 11.04
CA LEU A 224 -28.18 15.69 11.53
C LEU A 224 -27.45 16.36 10.36
N GLU A 225 -27.81 17.60 10.01
CA GLU A 225 -27.26 18.33 8.87
C GLU A 225 -26.07 19.21 9.26
N ARG A 226 -26.29 20.17 10.17
CA ARG A 226 -25.31 21.21 10.52
C ARG A 226 -25.26 21.43 12.02
N LYS A 227 -24.06 21.52 12.58
CA LYS A 227 -23.86 21.94 13.97
C LYS A 227 -24.28 23.40 14.16
N LEU A 228 -25.17 23.66 15.11
CA LEU A 228 -25.66 24.99 15.46
C LEU A 228 -24.91 25.58 16.66
N GLY A 229 -24.45 24.74 17.60
CA GLY A 229 -23.70 25.20 18.76
C GLY A 229 -23.18 24.05 19.62
N GLU A 230 -22.23 24.34 20.51
CA GLU A 230 -21.69 23.41 21.51
C GLU A 230 -21.55 24.12 22.85
N GLY A 231 -21.94 23.44 23.92
CA GLY A 231 -21.77 23.88 25.31
C GLY A 231 -21.27 22.74 26.19
N ALA A 232 -21.06 23.02 27.48
CA ALA A 232 -20.45 22.07 28.43
C ALA A 232 -21.20 20.72 28.56
N MET A 233 -22.50 20.71 28.25
CA MET A 233 -23.37 19.53 28.39
C MET A 233 -23.76 18.89 27.05
N GLY A 234 -23.23 19.36 25.91
CA GLY A 234 -23.50 18.73 24.62
C GLY A 234 -23.45 19.65 23.40
N VAL A 235 -23.85 19.08 22.26
CA VAL A 235 -23.80 19.71 20.95
C VAL A 235 -25.19 19.74 20.33
N VAL A 236 -25.58 20.88 19.75
CA VAL A 236 -26.86 21.06 19.07
C VAL A 236 -26.65 21.03 17.55
N TYR A 237 -27.48 20.27 16.85
CA TYR A 237 -27.47 20.15 15.40
C TYR A 237 -28.83 20.57 14.82
N GLN A 238 -28.79 21.23 13.66
CA GLN A 238 -29.89 21.30 12.73
C GLN A 238 -30.15 19.89 12.22
N ALA A 239 -31.40 19.43 12.26
CA ALA A 239 -31.77 18.11 11.80
C ALA A 239 -32.98 18.16 10.88
N LYS A 240 -33.05 17.21 9.95
CA LYS A 240 -34.15 17.03 9.01
C LYS A 240 -34.85 15.70 9.27
N HIS A 241 -36.16 15.74 9.40
CA HIS A 241 -37.03 14.56 9.50
C HIS A 241 -37.36 14.00 8.11
#